data_AF-A0A3A4BMN0-F1
#
_entry.id   AF-A0A3A4BMN0-F1
#
_cell.length_a   1.000
_cell.length_b   1.000
_cell.length_c   1.000
_cell.angle_alpha   90.00
_cell.angle_beta   90.00
_cell.angle_gamma   90.00
#
_symmetry.space_group_name_H-M   'P 1'
#
loop_
_entity.id
_entity.type
_entity.pdbx_description
1 polymer ?
#
loop_
_entity_poly.entity_id
_entity_poly.type
_entity_poly.pdbx_seq_one_letter_code
_entity_poly.pdbx_strand_id
1 'polypeptide(L)'
;MRGEGSVSARPSGTAARPPAAGTASARPRATPKPRRERPRVPQGMTAGYVVYDRPSGRVVLQGNARRAFRSASVVKILIALDHLESRKPGAPIPKETRALLEPMLRVSDDRSATALWRRGGQRQIITRTARRLGLPGTLPPPASKPGFWGYTTITAADIVKTYRHILDRARPEVRDFILGNLRKAGQCGTDGFDQYFGIPRAVPRPWAIKQGWSGHAANPPRPCKATRASAVLPARARTSAVPDLGHPVLHTTGVLGPGDRRIMVILSTYPSGTTWDASVARLTRFTRALTKAAAP
;
A
#
# COMPACT_ATOMS: atom_id res chain seq x y z
N MET A 1 -102.90 -29.72 12.26
CA MET A 1 -103.61 -28.88 11.27
C MET A 1 -102.96 -27.51 11.22
N ARG A 2 -103.06 -26.85 10.08
CA ARG A 2 -102.34 -25.65 9.62
C ARG A 2 -102.59 -24.40 10.49
N GLY A 3 -101.63 -23.47 10.48
CA GLY A 3 -101.92 -22.02 10.50
C GLY A 3 -100.96 -21.13 11.31
N GLU A 4 -100.07 -20.44 10.57
CA GLU A 4 -99.61 -19.03 10.70
C GLU A 4 -99.06 -18.50 12.06
N GLY A 5 -98.02 -17.66 12.17
CA GLY A 5 -97.15 -16.96 11.23
C GLY A 5 -96.30 -15.91 11.98
N SER A 6 -95.29 -15.33 11.30
CA SER A 6 -94.60 -14.04 11.60
C SER A 6 -93.69 -13.99 12.85
N VAL A 7 -92.49 -13.38 12.93
CA VAL A 7 -91.68 -12.42 12.15
C VAL A 7 -90.21 -12.75 12.48
N SER A 8 -89.28 -12.72 11.51
CA SER A 8 -87.84 -12.68 11.82
C SER A 8 -87.17 -11.53 11.07
N ALA A 9 -86.66 -10.58 11.86
CA ALA A 9 -85.97 -9.39 11.42
C ALA A 9 -84.62 -9.75 10.78
N ARG A 10 -84.37 -9.25 9.57
CA ARG A 10 -83.04 -9.24 8.95
C ARG A 10 -82.37 -7.89 9.25
N PRO A 11 -81.14 -7.87 9.79
CA PRO A 11 -80.37 -6.64 9.89
C PRO A 11 -79.80 -6.25 8.52
N SER A 12 -79.86 -4.95 8.23
CA SER A 12 -79.27 -4.30 7.06
C SER A 12 -77.74 -4.45 7.08
N GLY A 13 -77.19 -5.20 6.13
CA GLY A 13 -75.76 -5.26 5.88
C GLY A 13 -75.26 -3.92 5.31
N THR A 14 -74.46 -3.21 6.09
CA THR A 14 -73.68 -2.06 5.62
C THR A 14 -72.56 -2.57 4.71
N ALA A 15 -72.61 -2.21 3.43
CA ALA A 15 -71.54 -2.50 2.48
C ALA A 15 -70.28 -1.72 2.87
N ALA A 16 -69.23 -2.44 3.29
CA ALA A 16 -67.93 -1.87 3.59
C ALA A 16 -67.26 -1.34 2.32
N ARG A 17 -66.84 -0.08 2.35
CA ARG A 17 -66.12 0.62 1.29
C ARG A 17 -64.69 0.06 1.18
N PRO A 18 -64.16 -0.21 -0.03
CA PRO A 18 -62.78 -0.69 -0.16
C PRO A 18 -61.78 0.39 0.29
N PRO A 19 -60.61 -0.01 0.85
CA PRO A 19 -59.59 0.95 1.28
C PRO A 19 -58.99 1.65 0.06
N ALA A 20 -58.75 2.96 0.20
CA ALA A 20 -58.09 3.77 -0.81
C ALA A 20 -56.67 3.24 -1.08
N ALA A 21 -56.34 3.07 -2.37
CA ALA A 21 -55.01 2.71 -2.80
C ALA A 21 -54.01 3.79 -2.35
N GLY A 22 -53.09 3.41 -1.46
CA GLY A 22 -51.99 4.26 -1.04
C GLY A 22 -51.11 4.58 -2.24
N THR A 23 -50.93 5.87 -2.52
CA THR A 23 -49.92 6.36 -3.46
C THR A 23 -48.54 5.92 -2.98
N ALA A 24 -47.95 4.95 -3.66
CA ALA A 24 -46.56 4.57 -3.44
C ALA A 24 -45.67 5.78 -3.75
N SER A 25 -45.09 6.37 -2.71
CA SER A 25 -44.09 7.42 -2.85
C SER A 25 -42.88 6.83 -3.59
N ALA A 26 -42.72 7.20 -4.85
CA ALA A 26 -41.59 6.80 -5.67
C ALA A 26 -40.31 7.31 -5.01
N ARG A 27 -39.51 6.39 -4.45
CA ARG A 27 -38.16 6.72 -3.98
C ARG A 27 -37.40 7.38 -5.14
N PRO A 28 -36.79 8.56 -4.96
CA PRO A 28 -36.00 9.18 -6.01
C PRO A 28 -34.90 8.21 -6.42
N ARG A 29 -34.90 7.82 -7.70
CA ARG A 29 -33.91 6.93 -8.29
C ARG A 29 -32.57 7.64 -8.20
N ALA A 30 -31.70 7.19 -7.30
CA ALA A 30 -30.38 7.77 -7.14
C ALA A 30 -29.68 7.82 -8.51
N THR A 31 -29.38 9.03 -8.99
CA THR A 31 -28.56 9.22 -10.19
C THR A 31 -27.25 8.45 -9.99
N PRO A 32 -26.85 7.55 -10.91
CA PRO A 32 -25.59 6.85 -10.79
C PRO A 32 -24.47 7.89 -10.68
N LYS A 33 -23.75 7.89 -9.55
CA LYS A 33 -22.55 8.73 -9.43
C LYS A 33 -21.63 8.39 -10.61
N PRO A 34 -21.11 9.39 -11.34
CA PRO A 34 -20.22 9.14 -12.47
C PRO A 34 -19.10 8.21 -12.00
N ARG A 35 -18.94 7.07 -12.68
CA ARG A 35 -17.84 6.15 -12.40
C ARG A 35 -16.54 6.92 -12.63
N ARG A 36 -15.80 7.19 -11.56
CA ARG A 36 -14.46 7.76 -11.63
C ARG A 36 -13.64 6.93 -12.62
N GLU A 37 -13.19 7.57 -13.69
CA GLU A 37 -12.37 6.91 -14.70
C GLU A 37 -11.09 6.40 -14.02
N ARG A 38 -10.81 5.11 -14.19
CA ARG A 38 -9.61 4.49 -13.62
C ARG A 38 -8.42 4.90 -14.48
N PRO A 39 -7.38 5.53 -13.91
CA PRO A 39 -6.18 5.85 -14.67
C PRO A 39 -5.59 4.60 -15.33
N ARG A 40 -5.28 4.72 -16.62
CA ARG A 40 -4.61 3.64 -17.37
C ARG A 40 -3.16 3.55 -16.93
N VAL A 41 -2.67 2.33 -16.73
CA VAL A 41 -1.26 2.08 -16.45
C VAL A 41 -0.44 2.43 -17.71
N PRO A 42 0.59 3.28 -17.63
CA PRO A 42 1.56 3.51 -18.71
C PRO A 42 2.00 2.26 -19.47
N GLN A 43 2.05 2.34 -20.80
CA GLN A 43 2.69 1.31 -21.62
C GLN A 43 4.15 1.09 -21.18
N GLY A 44 4.61 -0.16 -21.18
CA GLY A 44 5.94 -0.51 -20.70
C GLY A 44 6.11 -0.40 -19.19
N MET A 45 5.02 -0.46 -18.42
CA MET A 45 5.02 -0.59 -16.97
C MET A 45 3.90 -1.55 -16.56
N THR A 46 4.23 -2.54 -15.74
CA THR A 46 3.21 -3.34 -15.04
C THR A 46 3.07 -2.80 -13.63
N ALA A 47 1.83 -2.56 -13.16
CA ALA A 47 1.60 -2.03 -11.83
C ALA A 47 0.51 -2.79 -11.06
N GLY A 48 0.76 -2.98 -9.77
CA GLY A 48 -0.24 -3.27 -8.75
C GLY A 48 -0.38 -2.06 -7.85
N TYR A 49 -1.59 -1.55 -7.68
CA TYR A 49 -1.82 -0.32 -6.93
C TYR A 49 -3.11 -0.35 -6.12
N VAL A 50 -3.09 0.38 -5.01
CA VAL A 50 -4.24 0.63 -4.14
C VAL A 50 -4.16 2.06 -3.61
N VAL A 51 -5.27 2.78 -3.65
CA VAL A 51 -5.50 4.04 -2.94
C VAL A 51 -6.62 3.82 -1.94
N TYR A 52 -6.32 3.98 -0.66
CA TYR A 52 -7.26 3.85 0.45
C TYR A 52 -7.54 5.22 1.06
N ASP A 53 -8.81 5.59 1.18
CA ASP A 53 -9.24 6.80 1.88
C ASP A 53 -9.68 6.42 3.29
N ARG A 54 -8.95 6.92 4.29
CA ARG A 54 -9.16 6.55 5.69
C ARG A 54 -10.48 7.08 6.26
N PRO A 55 -10.90 8.35 6.02
CA PRO A 55 -12.16 8.84 6.56
C PRO A 55 -13.37 8.01 6.14
N SER A 56 -13.42 7.57 4.87
CA SER A 56 -14.48 6.68 4.40
C SER A 56 -14.25 5.21 4.69
N GLY A 57 -13.05 4.83 5.16
CA GLY A 57 -12.67 3.44 5.42
C GLY A 57 -12.55 2.56 4.17
N ARG A 58 -12.48 3.14 2.96
CA ARG A 58 -12.66 2.44 1.69
C ARG A 58 -11.44 2.51 0.77
N VAL A 59 -11.24 1.45 -0.01
CA VAL A 59 -10.40 1.49 -1.21
C VAL A 59 -11.15 2.27 -2.29
N VAL A 60 -10.59 3.41 -2.71
CA VAL A 60 -11.20 4.30 -3.73
C VAL A 60 -10.69 4.01 -5.13
N LEU A 61 -9.46 3.51 -5.27
CA LEU A 61 -8.88 3.05 -6.53
C LEU A 61 -8.02 1.80 -6.30
N GLN A 62 -8.09 0.83 -7.21
CA GLN A 62 -7.18 -0.32 -7.21
C GLN A 62 -7.08 -0.97 -8.59
N GLY A 63 -5.95 -1.63 -8.82
CA GLY A 63 -5.72 -2.51 -9.97
C GLY A 63 -4.58 -3.48 -9.66
N ASN A 64 -4.73 -4.75 -10.02
CA ASN A 64 -3.75 -5.82 -9.72
C ASN A 64 -3.30 -5.84 -8.24
N ALA A 65 -4.21 -5.52 -7.30
CA ALA A 65 -3.86 -5.26 -5.91
C ALA A 65 -3.18 -6.46 -5.20
N ARG A 66 -3.50 -7.68 -5.63
CA ARG A 66 -2.94 -8.94 -5.11
C ARG A 66 -1.78 -9.49 -5.95
N ARG A 67 -1.38 -8.80 -7.03
CA ARG A 67 -0.23 -9.22 -7.82
C ARG A 67 1.03 -9.11 -6.95
N ALA A 68 1.87 -10.14 -7.05
CA ALA A 68 3.11 -10.25 -6.30
C ALA A 68 4.24 -9.46 -6.96
N PHE A 69 5.03 -8.77 -6.16
CA PHE A 69 6.21 -8.01 -6.58
C PHE A 69 7.38 -8.25 -5.62
N ARG A 70 8.61 -8.19 -6.13
CA ARG A 70 9.81 -8.03 -5.30
C ARG A 70 9.73 -6.70 -4.55
N SER A 71 9.88 -6.72 -3.23
CA SER A 71 9.69 -5.54 -2.37
C SER A 71 10.73 -4.45 -2.51
N ALA A 72 11.98 -4.82 -2.84
CA ALA A 72 13.12 -3.94 -2.67
C ALA A 72 13.09 -3.26 -1.28
N SER A 73 13.37 -1.96 -1.20
CA SER A 73 13.42 -1.23 0.07
C SER A 73 12.08 -0.99 0.77
N VAL A 74 10.94 -1.40 0.21
CA VAL A 74 9.63 -1.29 0.89
C VAL A 74 9.56 -2.22 2.11
N VAL A 75 10.26 -3.37 2.07
CA VAL A 75 10.30 -4.33 3.20
C VAL A 75 10.87 -3.74 4.49
N LYS A 76 11.65 -2.64 4.42
CA LYS A 76 12.22 -1.97 5.59
C LYS A 76 11.14 -1.48 6.57
N ILE A 77 9.92 -1.24 6.10
CA ILE A 77 8.76 -0.96 6.97
C ILE A 77 8.43 -2.20 7.83
N LEU A 78 8.41 -3.40 7.22
CA LEU A 78 8.13 -4.64 7.95
C LEU A 78 9.26 -4.99 8.93
N ILE A 79 10.52 -4.73 8.56
CA ILE A 79 11.67 -4.90 9.47
C ILE A 79 11.54 -3.97 10.68
N ALA A 80 11.23 -2.68 10.45
CA ALA A 80 11.04 -1.73 11.53
C ALA A 80 9.85 -2.11 12.42
N LEU A 81 8.74 -2.52 11.82
CA LEU A 81 7.53 -2.90 12.56
C LEU A 81 7.77 -4.15 13.42
N ASP A 82 8.40 -5.20 12.89
CA ASP A 82 8.75 -6.39 13.66
C ASP A 82 9.65 -6.04 14.85
N HIS A 83 10.71 -5.26 14.62
CA HIS A 83 11.65 -4.88 15.67
C HIS A 83 11.00 -4.02 16.77
N LEU A 84 10.12 -3.09 16.41
CA LEU A 84 9.50 -2.17 17.37
C LEU A 84 8.37 -2.85 18.15
N GLU A 85 7.56 -3.69 17.51
CA GLU A 85 6.46 -4.39 18.16
C GLU A 85 6.92 -5.59 18.99
N SER A 86 8.13 -6.11 18.79
CA SER A 86 8.72 -7.13 19.68
C SER A 86 9.23 -6.55 21.00
N ARG A 87 9.29 -5.21 21.15
CA ARG A 87 9.73 -4.55 22.39
C ARG A 87 8.59 -4.50 23.39
N LYS A 88 8.96 -4.55 24.69
CA LYS A 88 8.02 -4.27 25.80
C LYS A 88 7.34 -2.91 25.57
N PRO A 89 6.00 -2.80 25.71
CA PRO A 89 5.30 -1.52 25.63
C PRO A 89 5.94 -0.47 26.55
N GLY A 90 6.05 0.77 26.08
CA GLY A 90 6.64 1.88 26.84
C GLY A 90 8.18 1.84 27.00
N ALA A 91 8.85 0.75 26.63
CA ALA A 91 10.31 0.70 26.71
C ALA A 91 10.95 1.64 25.67
N PRO A 92 11.91 2.50 26.06
CA PRO A 92 12.57 3.41 25.13
C PRO A 92 13.32 2.63 24.04
N ILE A 93 13.43 3.22 22.85
CA ILE A 93 14.24 2.64 21.76
C ILE A 93 15.71 2.98 22.03
N PRO A 94 16.62 1.98 22.20
CA PRO A 94 18.02 2.20 22.51
C PRO A 94 18.69 3.01 21.42
N LYS A 95 19.71 3.79 21.80
CA LYS A 95 20.41 4.69 20.89
C LYS A 95 20.98 3.94 19.67
N GLU A 96 21.51 2.74 19.90
CA GLU A 96 22.11 1.87 18.89
C GLU A 96 21.04 1.35 17.91
N THR A 97 19.85 1.03 18.42
CA THR A 97 18.71 0.65 17.58
C THR A 97 18.20 1.84 16.76
N ARG A 98 18.09 3.03 17.37
CA ARG A 98 17.69 4.25 16.66
C ARG A 98 18.66 4.60 15.55
N ALA A 99 19.97 4.46 15.80
CA ALA A 99 21.02 4.69 14.82
C ALA A 99 20.92 3.81 13.58
N LEU A 100 20.24 2.65 13.66
CA LEU A 100 19.93 1.81 12.49
C LEU A 100 18.56 2.12 11.90
N LEU A 101 17.53 2.24 12.72
CA LEU A 101 16.16 2.42 12.24
C LEU A 101 15.95 3.76 11.52
N GLU A 102 16.53 4.85 12.04
CA GLU A 102 16.33 6.18 11.47
C GLU A 102 16.89 6.30 10.04
N PRO A 103 18.17 6.00 9.74
CA PRO A 103 18.67 6.07 8.37
C PRO A 103 18.02 5.02 7.45
N MET A 104 17.68 3.83 7.96
CA MET A 104 16.93 2.82 7.20
C MET A 104 15.58 3.33 6.70
N LEU A 105 14.87 4.11 7.52
CA LEU A 105 13.55 4.65 7.17
C LEU A 105 13.65 5.96 6.38
N ARG A 106 14.60 6.85 6.71
CA ARG A 106 14.72 8.19 6.09
C ARG A 106 15.41 8.17 4.73
N VAL A 107 16.55 7.49 4.62
CA VAL A 107 17.41 7.51 3.43
C VAL A 107 17.68 6.11 2.90
N SER A 108 16.85 5.15 3.32
CA SER A 108 16.83 3.79 2.81
C SER A 108 18.14 3.03 3.01
N ASP A 109 18.89 3.31 4.07
CA ASP A 109 20.22 2.70 4.33
C ASP A 109 20.20 1.16 4.35
N ASP A 110 21.04 0.55 3.48
CA ASP A 110 21.10 -0.91 3.29
C ASP A 110 21.92 -1.62 4.36
N ARG A 111 22.94 -0.96 4.93
CA ARG A 111 23.74 -1.53 6.01
C ARG A 111 22.89 -1.70 7.27
N SER A 112 22.09 -0.70 7.59
CA SER A 112 21.15 -0.70 8.71
C SER A 112 20.05 -1.75 8.53
N ALA A 113 19.48 -1.84 7.32
CA ALA A 113 18.51 -2.89 7.02
C ALA A 113 19.11 -4.29 7.13
N THR A 114 20.33 -4.49 6.64
CA THR A 114 21.02 -5.78 6.73
C THR A 114 21.33 -6.15 8.19
N ALA A 115 21.77 -5.19 9.00
CA ALA A 115 22.01 -5.41 10.43
C ALA A 115 20.72 -5.81 11.16
N LEU A 116 19.63 -5.06 10.98
CA LEU A 116 18.33 -5.36 11.59
C LEU A 116 17.72 -6.65 11.06
N TRP A 117 17.87 -6.94 9.76
CA TRP A 117 17.46 -8.20 9.14
C TRP A 117 18.14 -9.40 9.80
N ARG A 118 19.47 -9.35 9.94
CA ARG A 118 20.22 -10.42 10.61
C ARG A 118 19.80 -10.59 12.08
N ARG A 119 19.74 -9.48 12.83
CA ARG A 119 19.35 -9.47 14.25
C ARG A 119 17.94 -10.01 14.49
N GLY A 120 17.01 -9.77 13.57
CA GLY A 120 15.63 -10.24 13.69
C GLY A 120 15.37 -11.67 13.21
N GLY A 121 16.40 -12.44 12.85
CA GLY A 121 16.21 -13.79 12.29
C GLY A 121 15.80 -13.79 10.82
N GLN A 122 16.20 -12.77 10.05
CA GLN A 122 16.07 -12.79 8.59
C GLN A 122 14.63 -13.08 8.14
N ARG A 123 14.40 -14.20 7.45
CA ARG A 123 13.08 -14.62 6.97
C ARG A 123 12.00 -14.69 8.06
N GLN A 124 12.38 -14.95 9.31
CA GLN A 124 11.42 -15.04 10.41
C GLN A 124 10.73 -13.69 10.70
N ILE A 125 11.37 -12.56 10.37
CA ILE A 125 10.76 -11.22 10.41
C ILE A 125 9.48 -11.20 9.56
N ILE A 126 9.59 -11.71 8.32
CA ILE A 126 8.49 -11.73 7.37
C ILE A 126 7.41 -12.70 7.81
N THR A 127 7.80 -13.91 8.25
CA THR A 127 6.84 -14.90 8.76
C THR A 127 6.03 -14.37 9.94
N ARG A 128 6.67 -13.76 10.95
CA ARG A 128 5.99 -13.19 12.12
C ARG A 128 5.08 -12.04 11.73
N THR A 129 5.59 -11.08 10.95
CA THR A 129 4.84 -9.88 10.58
C THR A 129 3.68 -10.20 9.66
N ALA A 130 3.87 -11.06 8.66
CA ALA A 130 2.81 -11.46 7.73
C ALA A 130 1.68 -12.21 8.46
N ARG A 131 2.02 -13.10 9.41
CA ARG A 131 1.04 -13.77 10.25
C ARG A 131 0.29 -12.78 11.14
N ARG A 132 1.02 -11.91 11.86
CA ARG A 132 0.44 -10.93 12.80
C ARG A 132 -0.52 -9.95 12.11
N LEU A 133 -0.20 -9.52 10.89
CA LEU A 133 -0.99 -8.51 10.15
C LEU A 133 -1.96 -9.13 9.12
N GLY A 134 -1.97 -10.46 8.96
CA GLY A 134 -2.80 -11.14 7.96
C GLY A 134 -2.45 -10.70 6.51
N LEU A 135 -1.19 -10.87 6.13
CA LEU A 135 -0.62 -10.47 4.83
C LEU A 135 -0.35 -11.71 3.93
N PRO A 136 -1.39 -12.33 3.34
CA PRO A 136 -1.26 -13.63 2.67
C PRO A 136 -0.41 -13.59 1.39
N GLY A 137 -0.21 -12.42 0.78
CA GLY A 137 0.66 -12.25 -0.39
C GLY A 137 2.08 -11.81 -0.04
N THR A 138 2.42 -11.73 1.25
CA THR A 138 3.74 -11.30 1.72
C THR A 138 4.55 -12.51 2.17
N LEU A 139 5.59 -12.84 1.41
CA LEU A 139 6.38 -14.06 1.59
C LEU A 139 7.87 -13.74 1.76
N PRO A 140 8.60 -14.50 2.59
CA PRO A 140 10.03 -14.31 2.75
C PRO A 140 10.79 -14.52 1.43
N PRO A 141 12.04 -14.02 1.33
CA PRO A 141 12.89 -14.33 0.18
C PRO A 141 13.19 -15.85 0.09
N PRO A 142 13.74 -16.33 -1.05
CA PRO A 142 14.08 -17.74 -1.25
C PRO A 142 15.01 -18.21 -0.14
N ALA A 143 14.85 -19.46 0.29
CA ALA A 143 15.73 -20.05 1.29
C ALA A 143 17.21 -20.07 0.84
N SER A 144 17.46 -20.16 -0.47
CA SER A 144 18.80 -20.07 -1.08
C SER A 144 19.41 -18.66 -1.07
N LYS A 145 18.64 -17.63 -0.67
CA LYS A 145 19.07 -16.23 -0.65
C LYS A 145 18.69 -15.55 0.68
N PRO A 146 19.12 -16.10 1.84
CA PRO A 146 18.62 -15.67 3.14
C PRO A 146 18.99 -14.21 3.49
N GLY A 147 20.10 -13.69 2.97
CA GLY A 147 20.53 -12.30 3.15
C GLY A 147 19.83 -11.27 2.26
N PHE A 148 19.03 -11.71 1.27
CA PHE A 148 18.43 -10.82 0.28
C PHE A 148 17.04 -10.33 0.75
N TRP A 149 17.01 -9.51 1.81
CA TRP A 149 15.75 -8.97 2.36
C TRP A 149 14.87 -8.31 1.30
N GLY A 150 15.47 -7.64 0.31
CA GLY A 150 14.75 -6.96 -0.78
C GLY A 150 14.03 -7.91 -1.73
N TYR A 151 14.30 -9.20 -1.65
CA TYR A 151 13.63 -10.25 -2.43
C TYR A 151 12.33 -10.72 -1.77
N THR A 152 11.99 -10.20 -0.58
CA THR A 152 10.67 -10.40 0.05
C THR A 152 9.58 -10.07 -0.97
N THR A 153 8.64 -11.00 -1.13
CA THR A 153 7.45 -10.81 -1.96
C THR A 153 6.45 -9.95 -1.22
N ILE A 154 5.84 -8.98 -1.89
CA ILE A 154 4.78 -8.12 -1.36
C ILE A 154 3.66 -7.95 -2.39
N THR A 155 2.48 -7.55 -1.92
CA THR A 155 1.35 -7.11 -2.77
C THR A 155 0.91 -5.71 -2.37
N ALA A 156 0.27 -4.97 -3.27
CA ALA A 156 -0.21 -3.63 -2.95
C ALA A 156 -1.29 -3.65 -1.87
N ALA A 157 -2.15 -4.67 -1.87
CA ALA A 157 -3.15 -4.89 -0.83
C ALA A 157 -2.53 -5.11 0.55
N ASP A 158 -1.45 -5.89 0.65
CA ASP A 158 -0.78 -6.16 1.91
C ASP A 158 -0.03 -4.94 2.45
N ILE A 159 0.65 -4.18 1.59
CA ILE A 159 1.32 -2.95 2.04
C ILE A 159 0.30 -1.90 2.51
N VAL A 160 -0.89 -1.82 1.90
CA VAL A 160 -1.97 -0.98 2.45
C VAL A 160 -2.40 -1.47 3.83
N LYS A 161 -2.55 -2.79 4.06
CA LYS A 161 -2.84 -3.34 5.40
C LYS A 161 -1.73 -2.98 6.39
N THR A 162 -0.46 -3.01 5.99
CA THR A 162 0.67 -2.60 6.83
C THR A 162 0.55 -1.14 7.27
N TYR A 163 0.29 -0.20 6.34
CA TYR A 163 0.09 1.20 6.70
C TYR A 163 -1.14 1.43 7.58
N ARG A 164 -2.25 0.72 7.32
CA ARG A 164 -3.45 0.77 8.17
C ARG A 164 -3.14 0.27 9.59
N HIS A 165 -2.40 -0.82 9.71
CA HIS A 165 -1.95 -1.31 11.02
C HIS A 165 -1.14 -0.25 11.76
N ILE A 166 -0.14 0.36 11.09
CA ILE A 166 0.68 1.43 11.68
C ILE A 166 -0.19 2.62 12.15
N LEU A 167 -1.14 3.06 11.32
CA LEU A 167 -1.97 4.22 11.62
C LEU A 167 -3.02 3.95 12.71
N ASP A 168 -3.68 2.80 12.66
CA ASP A 168 -4.95 2.57 13.35
C ASP A 168 -4.83 1.58 14.52
N ARG A 169 -3.75 0.79 14.60
CA ARG A 169 -3.62 -0.33 15.57
C ARG A 169 -2.30 -0.41 16.30
N ALA A 170 -1.20 0.06 15.71
CA ALA A 170 0.10 0.05 16.35
C ALA A 170 0.08 0.97 17.59
N ARG A 171 0.89 0.62 18.60
CA ARG A 171 1.07 1.48 19.78
C ARG A 171 1.54 2.88 19.34
N PRO A 172 1.11 3.97 20.00
CA PRO A 172 1.45 5.33 19.59
C PRO A 172 2.95 5.54 19.36
N GLU A 173 3.80 5.03 20.24
CA GLU A 173 5.25 5.15 20.13
C GLU A 173 5.84 4.45 18.88
N VAL A 174 5.23 3.36 18.44
CA VAL A 174 5.62 2.63 17.21
C VAL A 174 5.17 3.40 15.98
N ARG A 175 3.90 3.84 15.98
CA ARG A 175 3.33 4.65 14.89
C ARG A 175 4.13 5.93 14.69
N ASP A 176 4.35 6.68 15.76
CA ASP A 176 4.96 8.00 15.72
C ASP A 176 6.43 7.89 15.33
N PHE A 177 7.13 6.85 15.79
CA PHE A 177 8.50 6.58 15.35
C PHE A 177 8.57 6.24 13.86
N ILE A 178 7.74 5.32 13.36
CA ILE A 178 7.78 4.91 11.94
C ILE A 178 7.36 6.08 11.05
N LEU A 179 6.16 6.63 11.25
CA LEU A 179 5.63 7.70 10.39
C LEU A 179 6.45 8.98 10.54
N GLY A 180 6.92 9.32 11.73
CA GLY A 180 7.82 10.46 11.95
C GLY A 180 9.12 10.36 11.14
N ASN A 181 9.70 9.16 11.03
CA ASN A 181 10.88 8.94 10.19
C ASN A 181 10.54 8.90 8.69
N LEU A 182 9.42 8.29 8.28
CA LEU A 182 9.00 8.31 6.87
C LEU A 182 8.61 9.71 6.37
N ARG A 183 8.17 10.62 7.25
CA ARG A 183 7.94 12.04 6.91
C ARG A 183 9.24 12.80 6.64
N LYS A 184 10.35 12.33 7.22
CA LYS A 184 11.72 12.85 7.05
C LYS A 184 12.47 12.12 5.94
N ALA A 185 11.76 11.42 5.02
CA ALA A 185 12.41 10.77 3.90
C ALA A 185 13.21 11.80 3.10
N GLY A 186 14.50 11.52 2.91
CA GLY A 186 15.42 12.39 2.16
C GLY A 186 15.34 12.10 0.67
N GLN A 187 15.67 13.11 -0.15
CA GLN A 187 15.81 12.93 -1.59
C GLN A 187 16.98 12.00 -1.91
N CYS A 188 18.09 12.15 -1.21
CA CYS A 188 19.28 11.35 -1.46
C CYS A 188 19.29 10.14 -0.54
N GLY A 189 19.35 8.94 -1.12
CA GLY A 189 19.63 7.72 -0.35
C GLY A 189 21.06 7.71 0.16
N THR A 190 21.38 6.81 1.11
CA THR A 190 22.78 6.61 1.54
C THR A 190 23.69 6.19 0.38
N ASP A 191 23.11 5.56 -0.63
CA ASP A 191 23.75 5.16 -1.89
C ASP A 191 24.03 6.34 -2.84
N GLY A 192 23.64 7.57 -2.45
CA GLY A 192 23.84 8.78 -3.25
C GLY A 192 22.81 8.92 -4.40
N PHE A 193 21.81 8.04 -4.48
CA PHE A 193 20.82 8.07 -5.54
C PHE A 193 19.61 8.94 -5.18
N ASP A 194 19.04 9.60 -6.19
CA ASP A 194 17.77 10.30 -6.04
C ASP A 194 16.61 9.31 -5.84
N GLN A 195 16.12 9.25 -4.60
CA GLN A 195 14.99 8.43 -4.15
C GLN A 195 13.65 9.15 -4.32
N TYR A 196 13.61 10.39 -4.80
CA TYR A 196 12.35 11.05 -5.11
C TYR A 196 11.88 10.65 -6.50
N PHE A 197 10.85 9.83 -6.54
CA PHE A 197 10.09 9.45 -7.74
C PHE A 197 8.70 9.02 -7.29
N GLY A 198 7.69 9.03 -8.17
CA GLY A 198 6.33 8.69 -7.72
C GLY A 198 5.79 9.74 -6.75
N ILE A 199 5.34 9.33 -5.55
CA ILE A 199 4.68 10.22 -4.56
C ILE A 199 5.43 11.54 -4.32
N PRO A 200 6.71 11.56 -3.90
CA PRO A 200 7.42 12.80 -3.58
C PRO A 200 7.56 13.78 -4.76
N ARG A 201 7.47 13.31 -6.02
CA ARG A 201 7.46 14.17 -7.21
C ARG A 201 6.06 14.49 -7.71
N ALA A 202 5.05 13.69 -7.36
CA ALA A 202 3.70 13.74 -7.89
C ALA A 202 2.70 14.44 -6.98
N VAL A 203 2.92 14.41 -5.67
CA VAL A 203 1.98 14.85 -4.64
C VAL A 203 2.69 15.85 -3.72
N PRO A 204 2.09 17.02 -3.46
CA PRO A 204 2.65 17.96 -2.49
C PRO A 204 2.65 17.36 -1.08
N ARG A 205 3.50 17.89 -0.21
CA ARG A 205 3.43 17.60 1.23
C ARG A 205 2.07 18.04 1.81
N PRO A 206 1.61 17.46 2.93
CA PRO A 206 2.30 16.46 3.75
C PRO A 206 2.21 15.03 3.19
N TRP A 207 3.29 14.28 3.39
CA TRP A 207 3.35 12.84 3.14
C TRP A 207 4.36 12.18 4.09
N ALA A 208 4.22 10.87 4.30
CA ALA A 208 5.23 9.99 4.87
C ALA A 208 5.42 8.80 3.93
N ILE A 209 6.62 8.60 3.37
CA ILE A 209 6.83 7.71 2.23
C ILE A 209 7.93 6.70 2.47
N LYS A 210 7.81 5.54 1.81
CA LYS A 210 8.92 4.64 1.58
C LYS A 210 8.94 4.18 0.13
N GLN A 211 10.08 4.39 -0.49
CA GLN A 211 10.38 4.02 -1.86
C GLN A 211 11.20 2.71 -1.89
N GLY A 212 11.18 2.02 -3.03
CA GLY A 212 12.03 0.85 -3.26
C GLY A 212 12.28 0.58 -4.73
N TRP A 213 13.51 0.21 -5.09
CA TRP A 213 13.91 -0.02 -6.47
C TRP A 213 15.00 -1.10 -6.54
N SER A 214 15.16 -1.73 -7.70
CA SER A 214 16.27 -2.65 -8.01
C SER A 214 16.21 -3.08 -9.47
N GLY A 215 17.33 -3.52 -10.04
CA GLY A 215 17.37 -4.14 -11.37
C GLY A 215 17.57 -3.18 -12.54
N HIS A 216 17.84 -1.90 -12.29
CA HIS A 216 18.32 -0.96 -13.31
C HIS A 216 19.84 -1.13 -13.46
N ALA A 217 20.32 -1.28 -14.70
CA ALA A 217 21.75 -1.50 -15.00
C ALA A 217 22.63 -0.28 -14.64
N ALA A 218 23.94 -0.52 -14.52
CA ALA A 218 24.99 0.30 -13.89
C ALA A 218 25.28 1.72 -14.43
N ASN A 219 24.32 2.41 -15.06
CA ASN A 219 24.36 3.86 -15.17
C ASN A 219 23.59 4.42 -13.98
N PRO A 220 24.21 5.19 -13.07
CA PRO A 220 23.59 5.52 -11.81
C PRO A 220 22.23 6.19 -12.05
N PRO A 221 21.16 5.72 -11.40
CA PRO A 221 19.99 6.54 -11.08
C PRO A 221 20.49 7.94 -10.71
N ARG A 222 19.95 9.00 -11.36
CA ARG A 222 20.48 10.38 -11.28
C ARG A 222 21.16 10.64 -9.92
N PRO A 223 22.49 10.81 -9.89
CA PRO A 223 23.18 10.96 -8.64
C PRO A 223 22.71 12.27 -8.01
N CYS A 224 22.43 12.22 -6.72
CA CYS A 224 21.82 13.31 -5.98
C CYS A 224 22.78 14.53 -5.86
N LYS A 225 24.07 14.29 -6.13
CA LYS A 225 25.14 15.26 -6.46
C LYS A 225 26.08 14.60 -7.49
N ALA A 226 26.70 15.37 -8.38
CA ALA A 226 27.62 14.83 -9.39
C ALA A 226 28.88 14.22 -8.72
N THR A 227 28.92 12.89 -8.59
CA THR A 227 30.14 12.16 -8.21
C THR A 227 30.25 10.86 -9.00
N ARG A 228 31.49 10.52 -9.40
CA ARG A 228 31.84 9.36 -10.22
C ARG A 228 31.39 8.05 -9.57
N ALA A 229 30.67 7.23 -10.33
CA ALA A 229 30.14 5.95 -9.88
C ALA A 229 31.21 4.85 -9.91
N SER A 230 31.27 4.02 -8.87
CA SER A 230 31.94 2.71 -8.94
C SER A 230 30.97 1.66 -9.46
N ALA A 231 31.42 0.88 -10.44
CA ALA A 231 30.66 -0.18 -11.07
C ALA A 231 30.48 -1.38 -10.12
N VAL A 232 29.29 -1.97 -10.13
CA VAL A 232 29.03 -3.29 -9.52
C VAL A 232 28.53 -4.24 -10.62
N LEU A 233 29.11 -5.44 -10.66
CA LEU A 233 28.91 -6.45 -11.70
C LEU A 233 27.52 -7.11 -11.64
N PRO A 234 26.98 -7.58 -12.79
CA PRO A 234 25.69 -8.25 -12.84
C PRO A 234 25.78 -9.72 -12.40
N ALA A 235 24.80 -10.19 -11.62
CA ALA A 235 24.65 -11.60 -11.27
C ALA A 235 23.64 -12.30 -12.18
N ARG A 236 23.99 -13.49 -12.68
CA ARG A 236 23.12 -14.36 -13.50
C ARG A 236 22.05 -15.05 -12.66
N ALA A 237 20.87 -15.26 -13.26
CA ALA A 237 19.70 -15.84 -12.60
C ALA A 237 19.52 -17.35 -12.88
N ARG A 238 19.10 -18.09 -11.85
CA ARG A 238 18.39 -19.37 -11.90
C ARG A 238 17.18 -19.32 -10.95
N THR A 239 16.19 -20.14 -11.25
CA THR A 239 14.79 -20.12 -10.79
C THR A 239 14.60 -20.24 -9.26
N SER A 240 13.64 -19.48 -8.71
CA SER A 240 13.02 -19.73 -7.40
C SER A 240 11.72 -18.92 -7.27
N ALA A 241 10.85 -19.31 -6.33
CA ALA A 241 9.48 -18.81 -6.07
C ALA A 241 9.32 -17.31 -5.70
N VAL A 242 10.29 -16.46 -6.02
CA VAL A 242 10.18 -14.99 -5.95
C VAL A 242 9.65 -14.46 -7.28
N PRO A 243 8.76 -13.46 -7.27
CA PRO A 243 8.37 -12.78 -8.49
C PRO A 243 9.61 -12.24 -9.19
N ASP A 244 9.82 -12.70 -10.42
CA ASP A 244 10.57 -12.02 -11.46
C ASP A 244 11.82 -11.26 -10.98
N LEU A 245 12.92 -12.00 -10.86
CA LEU A 245 14.20 -11.40 -10.48
C LEU A 245 14.86 -10.62 -11.63
N GLY A 246 14.43 -10.85 -12.88
CA GLY A 246 15.08 -10.35 -14.08
C GLY A 246 14.67 -8.92 -14.46
N HIS A 247 13.50 -8.47 -14.03
CA HIS A 247 13.00 -7.16 -14.41
C HIS A 247 13.30 -6.06 -13.37
N PRO A 248 13.57 -4.82 -13.82
CA PRO A 248 13.66 -3.67 -12.94
C PRO A 248 12.34 -3.41 -12.21
N VAL A 249 12.44 -2.96 -10.95
CA VAL A 249 11.29 -2.53 -10.14
C VAL A 249 11.50 -1.11 -9.63
N LEU A 250 10.42 -0.36 -9.50
CA LEU A 250 10.40 1.01 -8.96
C LEU A 250 9.06 1.23 -8.23
N HIS A 251 9.09 1.30 -6.91
CA HIS A 251 7.91 1.31 -6.04
C HIS A 251 7.80 2.62 -5.30
N THR A 252 6.58 3.15 -5.21
CA THR A 252 6.29 4.30 -4.35
C THR A 252 5.13 3.97 -3.43
N THR A 253 5.32 4.22 -2.13
CA THR A 253 4.32 3.89 -1.11
C THR A 253 4.32 4.96 -0.03
N GLY A 254 3.16 5.25 0.57
CA GLY A 254 3.10 6.17 1.69
C GLY A 254 1.70 6.57 2.12
N VAL A 255 1.67 7.40 3.17
CA VAL A 255 0.50 8.15 3.63
C VAL A 255 0.55 9.58 3.11
N LEU A 256 -0.60 10.11 2.69
CA LEU A 256 -0.72 11.35 1.93
C LEU A 256 -1.78 12.28 2.52
N GLY A 257 -1.52 13.58 2.43
CA GLY A 257 -2.46 14.64 2.73
C GLY A 257 -2.61 14.91 4.24
N PRO A 258 -3.28 16.02 4.61
CA PRO A 258 -3.49 16.40 6.00
C PRO A 258 -4.11 15.26 6.81
N GLY A 259 -3.64 15.09 8.05
CA GLY A 259 -4.11 14.02 8.95
C GLY A 259 -3.83 12.61 8.44
N ASP A 260 -2.84 12.42 7.56
CA ASP A 260 -2.53 11.16 6.88
C ASP A 260 -3.74 10.57 6.14
N ARG A 261 -4.59 11.40 5.54
CA ARG A 261 -5.93 11.02 5.03
C ARG A 261 -5.93 9.78 4.14
N ARG A 262 -4.95 9.64 3.24
CA ARG A 262 -4.91 8.56 2.25
C ARG A 262 -3.68 7.69 2.41
N ILE A 263 -3.82 6.41 2.10
CA ILE A 263 -2.69 5.51 1.85
C ILE A 263 -2.63 5.28 0.34
N MET A 264 -1.47 5.47 -0.26
CA MET A 264 -1.22 5.15 -1.67
C MET A 264 -0.06 4.18 -1.77
N VAL A 265 -0.29 3.08 -2.49
CA VAL A 265 0.72 2.07 -2.78
C VAL A 265 0.70 1.82 -4.28
N ILE A 266 1.86 1.95 -4.92
CA ILE A 266 2.09 1.58 -6.31
C ILE A 266 3.36 0.74 -6.36
N LEU A 267 3.18 -0.55 -6.67
CA LEU A 267 4.26 -1.49 -6.93
C LEU A 267 4.36 -1.68 -8.44
N SER A 268 5.56 -1.55 -9.02
CA SER A 268 5.72 -1.64 -10.46
C SER A 268 6.97 -2.38 -10.91
N THR A 269 6.85 -3.05 -12.07
CA THR A 269 7.96 -3.66 -12.82
C THR A 269 7.99 -3.11 -14.24
N TYR A 270 9.16 -3.18 -14.88
CA TYR A 270 9.41 -2.64 -16.21
C TYR A 270 10.08 -3.69 -17.09
N PRO A 271 9.90 -3.66 -18.43
CA PRO A 271 10.68 -4.48 -19.34
C PRO A 271 12.19 -4.32 -19.12
N SER A 272 12.94 -5.41 -19.30
CA SER A 272 14.40 -5.38 -19.27
C SER A 272 14.94 -4.31 -20.23
N GLY A 273 16.00 -3.61 -19.81
CA GLY A 273 16.57 -2.49 -20.57
C GLY A 273 15.83 -1.16 -20.43
N THR A 274 14.69 -1.10 -19.74
CA THR A 274 14.05 0.21 -19.43
C THR A 274 14.99 1.07 -18.59
N THR A 275 15.26 2.29 -19.05
CA THR A 275 16.12 3.24 -18.34
C THR A 275 15.49 3.73 -17.03
N TRP A 276 16.32 4.15 -16.08
CA TRP A 276 15.87 4.75 -14.82
C TRP A 276 14.90 5.92 -15.05
N ASP A 277 15.28 6.87 -15.90
CA ASP A 277 14.48 8.07 -16.18
C ASP A 277 13.13 7.71 -16.81
N ALA A 278 13.09 6.72 -17.71
CA ALA A 278 11.83 6.23 -18.26
C ALA A 278 10.94 5.59 -17.19
N SER A 279 11.50 4.77 -16.30
CA SER A 279 10.76 4.20 -15.16
C SER A 279 10.21 5.30 -14.25
N VAL A 280 11.04 6.28 -13.85
CA VAL A 280 10.64 7.39 -12.99
C VAL A 280 9.54 8.24 -13.64
N ALA A 281 9.67 8.56 -14.92
CA ALA A 281 8.67 9.34 -15.66
C ALA A 281 7.32 8.62 -15.73
N ARG A 282 7.33 7.31 -16.03
CA ARG A 282 6.11 6.47 -16.07
C ARG A 282 5.45 6.37 -14.70
N LEU A 283 6.21 6.03 -13.66
CA LEU A 283 5.70 5.91 -12.29
C LEU A 283 5.12 7.23 -11.79
N THR A 284 5.86 8.33 -11.98
CA THR A 284 5.46 9.65 -11.50
C THR A 284 4.20 10.14 -12.23
N ARG A 285 4.11 9.97 -13.56
CA ARG A 285 2.89 10.28 -14.32
C ARG A 285 1.69 9.49 -13.81
N PHE A 286 1.86 8.19 -13.60
CA PHE A 286 0.77 7.35 -13.09
C PHE A 286 0.35 7.75 -11.66
N THR A 287 1.31 8.12 -10.81
CA THR A 287 1.03 8.63 -9.46
C THR A 287 0.22 9.92 -9.49
N ARG A 288 0.54 10.87 -10.38
CA ARG A 288 -0.27 12.09 -10.58
C ARG A 288 -1.69 11.75 -11.03
N ALA A 289 -1.83 10.84 -11.98
CA ALA A 289 -3.14 10.42 -12.49
C ALA A 289 -4.01 9.76 -11.41
N LEU A 290 -3.44 8.87 -10.59
CA LEU A 290 -4.14 8.29 -9.43
C LEU A 290 -4.53 9.35 -8.40
N THR A 291 -3.66 10.33 -8.15
CA THR A 291 -3.95 11.42 -7.21
C THR A 291 -5.14 12.26 -7.70
N LYS A 292 -5.16 12.63 -8.98
CA LYS A 292 -6.27 13.35 -9.61
C LYS A 292 -7.56 12.54 -9.55
N ALA A 293 -7.53 11.26 -9.93
CA ALA A 293 -8.69 10.39 -9.93
C ALA A 293 -9.23 10.05 -8.52
N ALA A 294 -8.40 10.19 -7.48
CA ALA A 294 -8.78 9.99 -6.08
C ALA A 294 -9.24 11.28 -5.37
N ALA A 295 -9.15 12.46 -6.00
CA ALA A 295 -9.64 13.73 -5.45
C ALA A 295 -11.14 13.65 -5.15
N PRO A 296 -11.68 14.22 -4.05
CA PRO A 296 -13.07 14.02 -3.59
C PRO A 296 -14.16 14.27 -4.64
#